data_AF-A0A2D7LM85-F1
#
_entry.id   AF-A0A2D7LM85-F1
#
_cell.length_a   1.000
_cell.length_b   1.000
_cell.length_c   1.000
_cell.angle_alpha   90.00
_cell.angle_beta   90.00
_cell.angle_gamma   90.00
#
_symmetry.space_group_name_H-M   'P 1'
#
loop_
_entity.id
_entity.type
_entity.pdbx_description
1 polymer ?
#
loop_
_entity_poly.entity_id
_entity_poly.type
_entity_poly.pdbx_seq_one_letter_code
_entity_poly.pdbx_strand_id
1 'polypeptide(L)'
;MKFNSLKTKIIFYDIPIILFSLLPFFLITGPFLSDLTVSIICILFLIYCVKEKNFSFFKNKYFYFFLVFWGYLIFNSLINNFNLDSFKISFFYFRYGVFVIAIAVLLQVDSKFLKYFFYCIFFCFTILIIDGFYQYFVGENIFGFKSPFKYRVTSFFGDEAILGSYLSRLWPIFFGLSIFFLKKKINYFIYLFLFLFYQKL
;
A
#
# COMPACT_ATOMS: atom_id res chain seq x y z
N MET A 1 20.90 -5.21 3.75
CA MET A 1 21.60 -4.02 3.22
C MET A 1 22.82 -3.72 4.08
N LYS A 2 23.86 -3.08 3.53
CA LYS A 2 25.01 -2.54 4.27
C LYS A 2 25.00 -1.03 4.11
N PHE A 3 25.27 -0.30 5.18
CA PHE A 3 25.26 1.16 5.18
C PHE A 3 26.63 1.67 5.62
N ASN A 4 27.32 2.39 4.73
CA ASN A 4 28.69 2.87 4.97
C ASN A 4 28.71 4.17 5.77
N SER A 5 27.58 4.88 5.88
CA SER A 5 27.44 6.10 6.68
C SER A 5 26.00 6.32 7.17
N LEU A 6 25.82 7.16 8.20
CA LEU A 6 24.49 7.58 8.67
C LEU A 6 23.65 8.18 7.53
N LYS A 7 24.26 9.00 6.66
CA LYS A 7 23.58 9.57 5.48
C LYS A 7 23.04 8.49 4.55
N THR A 8 23.81 7.43 4.30
CA THR A 8 23.33 6.32 3.45
C THR A 8 22.21 5.52 4.09
N LYS A 9 22.21 5.36 5.42
CA LYS A 9 21.12 4.71 6.15
C LYS A 9 19.83 5.54 6.05
N ILE A 10 19.91 6.85 6.26
CA ILE A 10 18.74 7.73 6.16
C ILE A 10 18.11 7.64 4.77
N ILE A 11 18.92 7.74 3.72
CA ILE A 11 18.44 7.76 2.34
C ILE A 11 17.86 6.40 1.91
N PHE A 12 18.56 5.30 2.20
CA PHE A 12 18.20 3.99 1.64
C PHE A 12 17.37 3.10 2.58
N TYR A 13 17.20 3.49 3.84
CA TYR A 13 16.45 2.71 4.83
C TYR A 13 15.36 3.55 5.50
N ASP A 14 15.71 4.66 6.16
CA ASP A 14 14.73 5.42 6.97
C ASP A 14 13.65 6.06 6.08
N ILE A 15 14.02 6.72 4.97
CA ILE A 15 13.05 7.33 4.04
C ILE A 15 12.09 6.26 3.45
N PRO A 16 12.56 5.16 2.84
CA PRO A 16 11.66 4.13 2.30
C PRO A 16 10.70 3.55 3.34
N ILE A 17 11.16 3.38 4.58
CA ILE A 17 10.34 2.81 5.65
C ILE A 17 9.27 3.78 6.13
N ILE A 18 9.59 5.06 6.25
CA ILE A 18 8.60 6.09 6.60
C ILE A 18 7.53 6.15 5.50
N LEU A 19 7.96 6.20 4.24
CA LEU A 19 7.08 6.19 3.07
C LEU A 19 6.17 4.95 3.03
N PHE A 20 6.73 3.76 3.27
CA PHE A 20 5.95 2.52 3.34
C PHE A 20 4.96 2.53 4.51
N SER A 21 5.38 3.01 5.68
CA SER A 21 4.52 3.03 6.88
C SER A 21 3.32 3.96 6.69
N LEU A 22 3.51 5.09 5.99
CA LEU A 22 2.47 6.08 5.67
C LEU A 22 1.63 5.75 4.43
N LEU A 23 1.96 4.68 3.70
CA LEU A 23 1.23 4.24 2.50
C LEU A 23 -0.30 4.10 2.71
N PRO A 24 -0.82 3.63 3.87
CA PRO A 24 -2.26 3.60 4.14
C PRO A 24 -2.91 4.98 4.07
N PHE A 25 -2.24 6.05 4.52
CA PHE A 25 -2.74 7.42 4.43
C PHE A 25 -2.71 7.91 2.98
N PHE A 26 -1.62 7.65 2.25
CA PHE A 26 -1.51 8.07 0.86
C PHE A 26 -2.54 7.41 -0.05
N LEU A 27 -2.97 6.19 0.28
CA LEU A 27 -4.07 5.53 -0.41
C LEU A 27 -5.44 6.18 -0.16
N ILE A 28 -5.64 6.90 0.95
CA ILE A 28 -6.88 7.64 1.21
C ILE A 28 -6.95 8.90 0.34
N THR A 29 -5.81 9.56 0.12
CA THR A 29 -5.72 10.79 -0.67
C THR A 29 -5.83 10.59 -2.19
N GLY A 30 -5.95 9.34 -2.65
CA GLY A 30 -6.05 8.99 -4.07
C GLY A 30 -4.77 8.38 -4.65
N PRO A 31 -4.82 7.92 -5.92
CA PRO A 31 -3.79 7.06 -6.51
C PRO A 31 -2.45 7.74 -6.74
N PHE A 32 -2.42 9.07 -6.94
CA PHE A 32 -1.20 9.79 -7.28
C PHE A 32 -0.13 9.69 -6.19
N LEU A 33 -0.50 10.01 -4.93
CA LEU A 33 0.46 9.99 -3.82
C LEU A 33 0.91 8.57 -3.48
N SER A 34 0.01 7.58 -3.55
CA SER A 34 0.39 6.18 -3.36
C SER A 34 1.36 5.71 -4.45
N ASP A 35 1.11 6.05 -5.71
CA ASP A 35 1.97 5.67 -6.83
C ASP A 35 3.33 6.35 -6.78
N LEU A 36 3.36 7.63 -6.39
CA LEU A 36 4.60 8.38 -6.19
C LEU A 36 5.44 7.76 -5.06
N THR A 37 4.81 7.39 -3.96
CA THR A 37 5.45 6.73 -2.81
C THR A 37 6.12 5.43 -3.22
N VAL A 38 5.40 4.55 -3.93
CA VAL A 38 5.95 3.29 -4.46
C VAL A 38 7.11 3.57 -5.41
N SER A 39 6.95 4.54 -6.31
CA SER A 39 7.98 4.89 -7.29
C SER A 39 9.26 5.42 -6.64
N ILE A 40 9.15 6.26 -5.60
CA ILE A 40 10.30 6.75 -4.83
C ILE A 40 11.03 5.60 -4.14
N ILE A 41 10.30 4.70 -3.47
CA ILE A 41 10.89 3.53 -2.82
C ILE A 41 11.67 2.67 -3.82
N CYS A 42 11.09 2.42 -5.00
CA CYS A 42 11.75 1.65 -6.06
C CYS A 42 13.01 2.34 -6.58
N ILE A 43 12.95 3.65 -6.84
CA ILE A 43 14.11 4.40 -7.33
C ILE A 43 15.23 4.38 -6.29
N LEU A 44 14.93 4.65 -5.02
CA LEU A 44 15.92 4.61 -3.94
C LEU A 44 16.56 3.22 -3.80
N PHE A 45 15.75 2.15 -3.90
CA PHE A 45 16.24 0.78 -3.84
C PHE A 45 17.12 0.40 -5.03
N LEU A 46 16.77 0.81 -6.25
CA LEU A 46 17.59 0.58 -7.43
C LEU A 46 18.91 1.35 -7.37
N ILE A 47 18.87 2.61 -6.93
CA ILE A 47 20.10 3.41 -6.70
C ILE A 47 21.01 2.70 -5.69
N TYR A 48 20.45 2.17 -4.61
CA TYR A 48 21.20 1.38 -3.63
C TYR A 48 21.84 0.14 -4.28
N CYS A 49 21.08 -0.64 -5.06
CA CYS A 49 21.60 -1.85 -5.72
C CYS A 49 22.74 -1.54 -6.71
N VAL A 50 22.61 -0.46 -7.48
CA VAL A 50 23.66 0.01 -8.41
C VAL A 50 24.91 0.44 -7.64
N LYS A 51 24.74 1.21 -6.55
CA LYS A 51 25.85 1.72 -5.75
C LYS A 51 26.66 0.60 -5.08
N GLU A 52 25.97 -0.38 -4.50
CA GLU A 52 26.61 -1.53 -3.84
C GLU A 52 26.97 -2.65 -4.83
N LYS A 53 26.70 -2.46 -6.13
CA LYS A 53 26.88 -3.46 -7.21
C LYS A 53 26.29 -4.84 -6.87
N ASN A 54 25.20 -4.85 -6.09
CA ASN A 54 24.62 -6.08 -5.56
C ASN A 54 23.18 -6.26 -6.05
N PHE A 55 23.04 -7.01 -7.15
CA PHE A 55 21.76 -7.42 -7.70
C PHE A 55 21.31 -8.82 -7.24
N SER A 56 21.98 -9.42 -6.25
CA SER A 56 21.58 -10.74 -5.73
C SER A 56 20.15 -10.75 -5.19
N PHE A 57 19.63 -9.62 -4.73
CA PHE A 57 18.25 -9.48 -4.23
C PHE A 57 17.19 -9.84 -5.27
N PHE A 58 17.50 -9.66 -6.56
CA PHE A 58 16.60 -10.00 -7.67
C PHE A 58 16.68 -11.46 -8.10
N LYS A 59 17.63 -12.24 -7.58
CA LYS A 59 17.79 -13.67 -7.89
C LYS A 59 16.77 -14.52 -7.12
N ASN A 60 15.48 -14.32 -7.44
CA ASN A 60 14.38 -15.05 -6.83
C ASN A 60 13.44 -15.60 -7.93
N LYS A 61 13.07 -16.89 -7.81
CA LYS A 61 12.13 -17.54 -8.74
C LYS A 61 10.84 -16.76 -8.93
N TYR A 62 10.28 -16.19 -7.86
CA TYR A 62 9.05 -15.40 -7.92
C TYR A 62 9.23 -14.09 -8.70
N PHE A 63 10.42 -13.47 -8.61
CA PHE A 63 10.71 -12.27 -9.39
C PHE A 63 10.89 -12.59 -10.87
N TYR A 64 11.55 -13.70 -11.21
CA TYR A 64 11.64 -14.13 -12.61
C TYR A 64 10.27 -14.46 -13.20
N PHE A 65 9.39 -15.12 -12.44
CA PHE A 65 8.01 -15.34 -12.86
C PHE A 65 7.28 -14.01 -13.11
N PHE A 66 7.43 -13.04 -12.19
CA PHE A 66 6.88 -11.70 -12.38
C PHE A 66 7.42 -11.01 -13.64
N LEU A 67 8.73 -11.14 -13.95
CA LEU A 67 9.31 -10.56 -15.16
C LEU A 67 8.74 -11.17 -16.45
N VAL A 68 8.48 -12.48 -16.47
CA VAL A 68 7.83 -13.14 -17.61
C VAL A 68 6.42 -12.59 -17.81
N PHE A 69 5.65 -12.46 -16.72
CA PHE A 69 4.31 -11.87 -16.76
C PHE A 69 4.35 -10.40 -17.22
N TRP A 70 5.29 -9.62 -16.71
CA TRP A 70 5.48 -8.23 -17.14
C TRP A 70 5.84 -8.12 -18.63
N GLY A 71 6.72 -8.99 -19.13
CA GLY A 71 7.04 -9.08 -20.55
C GLY A 71 5.82 -9.40 -21.40
N TYR A 72 4.96 -10.31 -20.93
CA TYR A 72 3.67 -10.59 -21.56
C TYR A 72 2.76 -9.36 -21.61
N LEU A 73 2.64 -8.58 -20.53
CA LEU A 73 1.85 -7.35 -20.52
C LEU A 73 2.34 -6.33 -21.55
N ILE A 74 3.65 -6.14 -21.65
CA ILE A 74 4.26 -5.25 -22.66
C ILE A 74 3.94 -5.74 -24.07
N PHE A 75 4.14 -7.02 -24.35
CA PHE A 75 3.89 -7.60 -25.67
C PHE A 75 2.40 -7.49 -26.06
N ASN A 76 1.50 -7.80 -25.13
CA ASN A 76 0.07 -7.66 -25.33
C ASN A 76 -0.34 -6.20 -25.62
N SER A 77 0.23 -5.25 -24.87
CA SER A 77 -0.02 -3.83 -25.12
C SER A 77 0.49 -3.37 -26.48
N LEU A 78 1.61 -3.91 -26.99
CA LEU A 78 2.16 -3.53 -28.29
C LEU A 78 1.32 -4.07 -29.46
N ILE A 79 0.75 -5.27 -29.33
CA ILE A 79 0.02 -5.93 -30.43
C ILE A 79 -1.44 -5.52 -30.49
N ASN A 80 -2.15 -5.59 -29.37
CA ASN A 80 -3.61 -5.50 -29.36
C ASN A 80 -4.13 -4.08 -29.16
N ASN A 81 -3.36 -3.20 -28.51
CA ASN A 81 -3.75 -1.85 -28.17
C ASN A 81 -2.55 -0.91 -28.31
N PHE A 82 -2.12 -0.61 -29.55
CA PHE A 82 -1.07 0.37 -29.83
C PHE A 82 -1.53 1.79 -29.49
N ASN A 83 -1.74 2.02 -28.20
CA ASN A 83 -1.99 3.29 -27.57
C ASN A 83 -0.81 3.54 -26.62
N LEU A 84 -0.13 4.66 -26.81
CA LEU A 84 1.02 5.06 -26.00
C LEU A 84 0.69 5.07 -24.51
N ASP A 85 -0.55 5.37 -24.13
CA ASP A 85 -0.94 5.40 -22.71
C ASP A 85 -1.06 4.00 -22.11
N SER A 86 -1.59 3.03 -22.87
CA SER A 86 -1.62 1.62 -22.44
C SER A 86 -0.22 1.03 -22.32
N PHE A 87 0.67 1.41 -23.23
CA PHE A 87 2.08 1.01 -23.17
C PHE A 87 2.79 1.58 -21.95
N LYS A 88 2.62 2.89 -21.65
CA LYS A 88 3.21 3.52 -20.45
C LYS A 88 2.80 2.78 -19.17
N ILE A 89 1.51 2.49 -19.00
CA ILE A 89 0.99 1.80 -17.82
C ILE A 89 1.64 0.42 -17.69
N SER A 90 1.66 -0.35 -18.77
CA SER A 90 2.24 -1.70 -18.80
C SER A 90 3.75 -1.68 -18.56
N PHE A 91 4.45 -0.71 -19.15
CA PHE A 91 5.89 -0.54 -18.98
C PHE A 91 6.20 -0.25 -17.51
N PHE A 92 5.60 0.79 -16.90
CA PHE A 92 5.87 1.17 -15.51
C PHE A 92 5.38 0.16 -14.47
N TYR A 93 4.61 -0.86 -14.86
CA TYR A 93 4.18 -1.94 -13.98
C TYR A 93 5.36 -2.69 -13.31
N PHE A 94 6.56 -2.68 -13.92
CA PHE A 94 7.77 -3.27 -13.33
C PHE A 94 8.07 -2.74 -11.91
N ARG A 95 7.66 -1.48 -11.63
CA ARG A 95 7.90 -0.84 -10.33
C ARG A 95 7.30 -1.63 -9.19
N TYR A 96 6.16 -2.30 -9.39
CA TYR A 96 5.53 -3.10 -8.34
C TYR A 96 6.35 -4.35 -8.00
N GLY A 97 7.00 -4.98 -8.99
CA GLY A 97 7.91 -6.10 -8.74
C GLY A 97 9.16 -5.68 -7.97
N VAL A 98 9.75 -4.53 -8.34
CA VAL A 98 10.89 -3.95 -7.62
C VAL A 98 10.48 -3.56 -6.19
N PHE A 99 9.29 -2.98 -6.01
CA PHE A 99 8.76 -2.60 -4.71
C PHE A 99 8.67 -3.79 -3.75
N VAL A 100 8.12 -4.92 -4.20
CA VAL A 100 8.01 -6.13 -3.36
C VAL A 100 9.39 -6.60 -2.88
N ILE A 101 10.40 -6.60 -3.76
CA ILE A 101 11.78 -6.95 -3.36
C ILE A 101 12.35 -5.92 -2.40
N ALA A 102 12.14 -4.63 -2.66
CA ALA A 102 12.62 -3.56 -1.80
C ALA A 102 12.10 -3.74 -0.36
N ILE A 103 10.79 -3.97 -0.20
CA ILE A 103 10.19 -4.22 1.11
C ILE A 103 10.72 -5.51 1.74
N ALA A 104 10.85 -6.60 0.98
CA ALA A 104 11.40 -7.85 1.49
C ALA A 104 12.83 -7.67 2.03
N VAL A 105 13.67 -6.88 1.34
CA VAL A 105 15.04 -6.57 1.78
C VAL A 105 15.05 -5.64 2.99
N LEU A 106 14.17 -4.63 3.04
CA LEU A 106 14.04 -3.75 4.20
C LEU A 106 13.60 -4.53 5.45
N LEU A 107 12.69 -5.50 5.30
CA LEU A 107 12.25 -6.40 6.38
C LEU A 107 13.38 -7.24 6.96
N GLN A 108 14.34 -7.67 6.12
CA GLN A 108 15.52 -8.40 6.59
C GLN A 108 16.48 -7.52 7.39
N VAL A 109 16.44 -6.19 7.21
CA VAL A 109 17.29 -5.27 7.96
C VAL A 109 16.72 -5.03 9.36
N ASP A 110 15.46 -4.61 9.46
CA ASP A 110 14.74 -4.54 10.73
C ASP A 110 13.23 -4.52 10.47
N SER A 111 12.51 -5.43 11.12
CA SER A 111 11.08 -5.65 10.94
C SER A 111 10.21 -4.77 11.85
N LYS A 112 10.81 -3.97 12.75
CA LYS A 112 10.06 -3.11 13.69
C LYS A 112 9.15 -2.12 12.97
N PHE A 113 9.48 -1.70 11.74
CA PHE A 113 8.62 -0.78 11.03
C PHE A 113 7.26 -1.34 10.64
N LEU A 114 7.10 -2.67 10.59
CA LEU A 114 5.79 -3.29 10.43
C LEU A 114 4.84 -2.91 11.57
N LYS A 115 5.36 -2.61 12.77
CA LYS A 115 4.57 -2.10 13.89
C LYS A 115 4.06 -0.68 13.61
N TYR A 116 4.87 0.19 13.01
CA TYR A 116 4.43 1.53 12.60
C TYR A 116 3.40 1.46 11.49
N PHE A 117 3.64 0.64 10.46
CA PHE A 117 2.68 0.38 9.38
C PHE A 117 1.35 -0.18 9.93
N PHE A 118 1.39 -1.10 10.90
CA PHE A 118 0.22 -1.61 11.59
C PHE A 118 -0.59 -0.48 12.28
N TYR A 119 0.07 0.40 13.04
CA TYR A 119 -0.63 1.52 13.68
C TYR A 119 -1.18 2.54 12.68
N CYS A 120 -0.49 2.76 11.55
CA CYS A 120 -1.01 3.61 10.49
C CYS A 120 -2.31 3.04 9.91
N ILE A 121 -2.35 1.73 9.58
CA ILE A 121 -3.59 1.08 9.14
C ILE A 121 -4.67 1.17 10.21
N PHE A 122 -4.34 0.87 11.47
CA PHE A 122 -5.30 0.94 12.58
C PHE A 122 -5.95 2.33 12.69
N PHE A 123 -5.14 3.37 12.62
CA PHE A 123 -5.61 4.75 12.70
C PHE A 123 -6.48 5.12 11.49
N CYS A 124 -6.03 4.79 10.27
CA CYS A 124 -6.82 4.97 9.05
C CYS A 124 -8.18 4.27 9.14
N PHE A 125 -8.21 3.00 9.56
CA PHE A 125 -9.45 2.24 9.74
C PHE A 125 -10.36 2.90 10.77
N THR A 126 -9.82 3.28 11.92
CA THR A 126 -10.60 3.90 12.99
C THR A 126 -11.26 5.19 12.51
N ILE A 127 -10.52 6.08 11.85
CA ILE A 127 -11.05 7.34 11.35
C ILE A 127 -12.11 7.09 10.27
N LEU A 128 -11.78 6.28 9.26
CA LEU A 128 -12.68 6.04 8.12
C LEU A 128 -13.98 5.35 8.54
N ILE A 129 -13.93 4.46 9.52
CA ILE A 129 -15.11 3.77 10.03
C ILE A 129 -15.99 4.73 10.84
N ILE A 130 -15.39 5.53 11.73
CA ILE A 130 -16.14 6.53 12.52
C ILE A 130 -16.78 7.57 11.58
N ASP A 131 -15.98 8.13 10.66
CA ASP A 131 -16.46 9.10 9.67
C ASP A 131 -17.51 8.50 8.74
N GLY A 132 -17.36 7.23 8.34
CA GLY A 132 -18.34 6.50 7.55
C GLY A 132 -19.68 6.33 8.26
N PHE A 133 -19.69 5.98 9.55
CA PHE A 133 -20.93 5.94 10.34
C PHE A 133 -21.56 7.33 10.49
N TYR A 134 -20.73 8.33 10.78
CA TYR A 134 -21.21 9.71 10.86
C TYR A 134 -21.90 10.12 9.55
N GLN A 135 -21.26 9.87 8.41
CA GLN A 135 -21.83 10.15 7.09
C GLN A 135 -23.09 9.32 6.80
N TYR A 136 -23.18 8.07 7.28
CA TYR A 136 -24.39 7.25 7.12
C TYR A 136 -25.61 7.85 7.84
N PHE A 137 -25.44 8.36 9.07
CA PHE A 137 -26.55 8.91 9.86
C PHE A 137 -26.87 10.37 9.52
N VAL A 138 -25.85 11.20 9.29
CA VAL A 138 -26.00 12.65 9.08
C VAL A 138 -26.16 12.99 7.60
N GLY A 139 -25.63 12.16 6.69
CA GLY A 139 -25.65 12.38 5.24
C GLY A 139 -24.43 13.13 4.69
N GLU A 140 -23.53 13.60 5.55
CA GLU A 140 -22.26 14.25 5.20
C GLU A 140 -21.13 13.77 6.11
N ASN A 141 -19.89 13.78 5.61
CA ASN A 141 -18.72 13.40 6.41
C ASN A 141 -18.35 14.50 7.43
N ILE A 142 -17.33 14.26 8.26
CA ILE A 142 -16.89 15.20 9.32
C ILE A 142 -16.47 16.57 8.74
N PHE A 143 -16.12 16.64 7.45
CA PHE A 143 -15.78 17.88 6.75
C PHE A 143 -16.97 18.53 6.02
N GLY A 144 -18.19 18.01 6.19
CA GLY A 144 -19.41 18.53 5.54
C GLY A 144 -19.58 18.11 4.08
N PHE A 145 -18.76 17.16 3.57
CA PHE A 145 -18.91 16.66 2.21
C PHE A 145 -19.98 15.55 2.16
N LYS A 146 -20.97 15.76 1.30
CA LYS A 146 -22.00 14.78 1.02
C LYS A 146 -21.48 13.69 0.09
N SER A 147 -22.05 12.50 0.22
CA SER A 147 -21.78 11.45 -0.76
C SER A 147 -22.35 11.85 -2.12
N PRO A 148 -21.58 11.67 -3.21
CA PRO A 148 -22.09 11.84 -4.58
C PRO A 148 -23.13 10.78 -4.95
N PHE A 149 -23.27 9.72 -4.15
CA PHE A 149 -24.18 8.61 -4.38
C PHE A 149 -25.20 8.48 -3.23
N LYS A 150 -26.49 8.49 -3.57
CA LYS A 150 -27.62 8.55 -2.61
C LYS A 150 -27.61 7.51 -1.49
N TYR A 151 -27.04 6.33 -1.71
CA TYR A 151 -27.07 5.21 -0.77
C TYR A 151 -25.68 4.63 -0.46
N ARG A 152 -24.60 5.34 -0.79
CA ARG A 152 -23.23 4.83 -0.59
C ARG A 152 -22.45 5.78 0.29
N VAL A 153 -21.80 5.23 1.31
CA VAL A 153 -20.90 5.98 2.18
C VAL A 153 -19.52 6.05 1.51
N THR A 154 -18.93 7.24 1.46
CA THR A 154 -17.66 7.49 0.76
C THR A 154 -16.58 8.03 1.66
N SER A 155 -16.91 8.55 2.84
CA SER A 155 -15.98 9.19 3.78
C SER A 155 -15.08 10.21 3.05
N PHE A 156 -13.76 10.11 3.17
CA PHE A 156 -12.79 10.99 2.51
C PHE A 156 -12.52 10.64 1.04
N PHE A 157 -13.09 9.54 0.52
CA PHE A 157 -12.86 9.11 -0.87
C PHE A 157 -13.73 9.84 -1.90
N GLY A 158 -14.73 10.62 -1.46
CA GLY A 158 -15.56 11.45 -2.35
C GLY A 158 -16.11 10.66 -3.54
N ASP A 159 -15.82 11.14 -4.76
CA ASP A 159 -16.29 10.59 -6.04
C ASP A 159 -15.72 9.21 -6.37
N GLU A 160 -14.55 8.84 -5.83
CA GLU A 160 -14.01 7.49 -6.01
C GLU A 160 -14.90 6.44 -5.32
N ALA A 161 -15.54 6.83 -4.21
CA ALA A 161 -16.45 6.01 -3.42
C ALA A 161 -15.88 4.65 -2.99
N ILE A 162 -14.57 4.50 -2.89
CA ILE A 162 -13.89 3.21 -2.66
C ILE A 162 -13.73 2.80 -1.19
N LEU A 163 -14.45 3.42 -0.24
CA LEU A 163 -14.31 3.17 1.21
C LEU A 163 -14.31 1.68 1.57
N GLY A 164 -15.36 0.94 1.21
CA GLY A 164 -15.44 -0.51 1.48
C GLY A 164 -14.36 -1.33 0.77
N SER A 165 -13.96 -0.91 -0.44
CA SER A 165 -12.90 -1.56 -1.21
C SER A 165 -11.51 -1.34 -0.58
N TYR A 166 -11.27 -0.17 0.01
CA TYR A 166 -10.05 0.15 0.75
C TYR A 166 -9.97 -0.71 2.02
N LEU A 167 -11.03 -0.74 2.82
CA LEU A 167 -11.09 -1.53 4.06
C LEU A 167 -10.89 -3.02 3.76
N SER A 168 -11.63 -3.59 2.80
CA SER A 168 -11.52 -5.02 2.43
C SER A 168 -10.14 -5.42 1.94
N ARG A 169 -9.49 -4.61 1.10
CA ARG A 169 -8.16 -4.93 0.55
C ARG A 169 -7.08 -4.90 1.62
N LEU A 170 -7.15 -3.97 2.58
CA LEU A 170 -6.17 -3.86 3.66
C LEU A 170 -6.50 -4.75 4.87
N TRP A 171 -7.74 -5.24 4.97
CA TRP A 171 -8.20 -6.05 6.11
C TRP A 171 -7.37 -7.31 6.36
N PRO A 172 -7.04 -8.16 5.37
CA PRO A 172 -6.22 -9.36 5.62
C PRO A 172 -4.83 -9.02 6.17
N ILE A 173 -4.22 -7.93 5.67
CA ILE A 173 -2.91 -7.47 6.12
C ILE A 173 -3.00 -6.97 7.56
N PHE A 174 -3.98 -6.11 7.85
CA PHE A 174 -4.23 -5.60 9.20
C PHE A 174 -4.47 -6.75 10.19
N PHE A 175 -5.32 -7.71 9.82
CA PHE A 175 -5.63 -8.87 10.64
C PHE A 175 -4.38 -9.72 10.93
N GLY A 176 -3.59 -10.03 9.90
CA GLY A 176 -2.34 -10.79 10.08
C GLY A 176 -1.35 -10.08 11.00
N LEU A 177 -1.13 -8.77 10.81
CA LEU A 177 -0.25 -7.97 11.67
C LEU A 177 -0.78 -7.86 13.10
N SER A 178 -2.11 -7.80 13.27
CA SER A 178 -2.72 -7.72 14.58
C SER A 178 -2.46 -8.96 15.44
N ILE A 179 -2.62 -10.16 14.85
CA ILE A 179 -2.31 -11.43 15.51
C ILE A 179 -0.83 -11.47 15.89
N PHE A 180 0.03 -11.02 14.98
CA PHE A 180 1.47 -11.01 15.17
C PHE A 180 1.91 -10.09 16.32
N PHE A 181 1.38 -8.87 16.40
CA PHE A 181 1.83 -7.86 17.39
C PHE A 181 1.09 -7.90 18.72
N LEU A 182 -0.18 -8.30 18.75
CA LEU A 182 -1.05 -8.11 19.92
C LEU A 182 -1.27 -9.39 20.74
N LYS A 183 -0.48 -10.44 20.46
CA LYS A 183 -0.35 -11.73 21.17
C LYS A 183 -1.43 -11.99 22.25
N LYS A 184 -2.41 -12.84 21.92
CA LYS A 184 -3.49 -13.42 22.76
C LYS A 184 -4.36 -12.46 23.60
N LYS A 185 -4.04 -11.17 23.71
CA LYS A 185 -4.76 -10.20 24.56
C LYS A 185 -5.89 -9.45 23.86
N ILE A 186 -6.10 -9.67 22.56
CA ILE A 186 -7.20 -9.02 21.86
C ILE A 186 -8.43 -9.90 21.84
N ASN A 187 -9.52 -9.29 22.29
CA ASN A 187 -10.86 -9.80 22.17
C ASN A 187 -11.19 -9.95 20.67
N TYR A 188 -11.19 -11.19 20.16
CA TYR A 188 -11.49 -11.52 18.75
C TYR A 188 -12.81 -10.91 18.26
N PHE A 189 -13.69 -10.54 19.19
CA PHE A 189 -14.89 -9.74 18.96
C PHE A 189 -14.66 -8.43 18.22
N ILE A 190 -13.56 -7.70 18.45
CA ILE A 190 -13.31 -6.41 17.76
C ILE A 190 -13.04 -6.65 16.27
N TYR A 191 -12.30 -7.71 15.93
CA TYR A 191 -12.04 -8.07 14.53
C TYR A 191 -13.29 -8.63 13.83
N LEU A 192 -14.08 -9.43 14.55
CA LEU A 192 -15.35 -9.95 14.06
C LEU A 192 -16.39 -8.84 13.87
N PHE A 193 -16.39 -7.83 14.75
CA PHE A 193 -17.22 -6.63 14.64
C PHE A 193 -16.81 -5.82 13.41
N LEU A 194 -15.55 -5.45 13.25
CA LEU A 194 -15.05 -4.75 12.06
C LEU A 194 -15.33 -5.51 10.75
N PHE A 195 -15.27 -6.86 10.76
CA PHE A 195 -15.63 -7.71 9.62
C PHE A 195 -17.14 -7.78 9.34
N LEU A 196 -18.00 -7.78 10.36
CA LEU A 196 -19.46 -7.75 10.21
C LEU A 196 -19.99 -6.37 9.81
N PHE A 197 -19.35 -5.29 10.27
CA PHE A 197 -19.71 -3.92 9.91
C PHE A 197 -19.28 -3.55 8.48
N TYR A 198 -18.28 -4.24 7.93
CA TYR A 198 -17.92 -4.22 6.52
C TYR A 198 -19.07 -4.64 5.59
N GLN A 199 -20.01 -5.50 6.02
CA GLN A 199 -21.14 -5.92 5.17
C GLN A 199 -22.26 -4.87 5.02
N LYS A 200 -22.23 -3.80 5.82
CA LYS A 200 -23.29 -2.76 5.84
C LYS A 200 -22.88 -1.44 5.18
N LEU A 201 -21.61 -1.27 4.81
CA LEU A 201 -21.02 -0.09 4.15
C LEU A 201 -20.77 -0.36 2.66
#